data_AF-A0A957AGY3-F1
#
_entry.id   AF-A0A957AGY3-F1
#
_cell.length_a   1.000
_cell.length_b   1.000
_cell.length_c   1.000
_cell.angle_alpha   90.00
_cell.angle_beta   90.00
_cell.angle_gamma   90.00
#
_symmetry.space_group_name_H-M   'P 1'
#
loop_
_entity.id
_entity.type
_entity.pdbx_description
1 polymer ?
#
loop_
_entity_poly.entity_id
_entity_poly.type
_entity_poly.pdbx_seq_one_letter_code
_entity_poly.pdbx_strand_id
1 'polypeptide(L)'
;MTVISPSGKPKRSLQSMSIERRYRNAIRLFLAGELPNFDHQRHVDIANILHNLPFGRELMHLGLQTMAYRNFVPDKYSAEITNFHWDRLDGTLPDPERFADLPGGAAGEPHAAVAETRP
;
A
#
# COMPACT_ATOMS: atom_id res chain seq x y z
N MET A 1 14.20 -3.00 -10.53
CA MET A 1 13.95 -3.79 -11.76
C MET A 1 13.23 -5.08 -11.38
N THR A 2 12.02 -5.30 -11.90
CA THR A 2 11.23 -6.52 -11.66
C THR A 2 11.82 -7.69 -12.46
N VAL A 3 12.26 -8.75 -11.78
CA VAL A 3 12.78 -9.95 -12.44
C VAL A 3 11.60 -10.84 -12.86
N ILE A 4 11.49 -11.16 -14.14
CA ILE A 4 10.45 -12.03 -14.68
C ILE A 4 10.91 -13.48 -14.63
N SER A 5 10.09 -14.36 -14.05
CA SER A 5 10.34 -15.81 -14.02
C SER A 5 10.10 -16.44 -15.41
N PRO A 6 10.55 -17.67 -15.66
CA PRO A 6 10.28 -18.39 -16.92
C PRO A 6 8.78 -18.51 -17.25
N SER A 7 7.91 -18.41 -16.24
CA SER A 7 6.45 -18.43 -16.39
C SER A 7 5.82 -17.08 -16.81
N GLY A 8 6.63 -16.05 -17.07
CA GLY A 8 6.15 -14.70 -17.39
C GLY A 8 5.66 -13.91 -16.17
N LYS A 9 5.58 -14.53 -15.00
CA LYS A 9 5.20 -13.86 -13.74
C LYS A 9 6.41 -13.21 -13.08
N PRO A 10 6.26 -12.04 -12.43
CA PRO A 10 7.30 -11.49 -11.58
C PRO A 10 7.75 -12.51 -10.54
N LYS A 11 9.05 -12.71 -10.43
CA LYS A 11 9.63 -13.48 -9.33
C LYS A 11 9.43 -12.66 -8.05
N ARG A 12 8.51 -13.13 -7.19
CA ARG A 12 8.29 -12.52 -5.87
C ARG A 12 9.47 -12.90 -4.97
N SER A 13 10.12 -11.91 -4.38
CA SER A 13 11.14 -12.16 -3.36
C SER A 13 10.47 -12.50 -2.02
N LEU A 14 11.18 -13.20 -1.14
CA LEU A 14 10.71 -13.42 0.23
C LEU A 14 10.39 -12.08 0.94
N GLN A 15 11.21 -11.06 0.66
CA GLN A 15 11.02 -9.71 1.16
C GLN A 15 9.70 -9.10 0.66
N SER A 16 9.42 -9.13 -0.65
CA SER A 16 8.17 -8.53 -1.17
C SER A 16 6.93 -9.26 -0.67
N MET A 17 6.99 -10.59 -0.53
CA MET A 17 5.90 -11.37 0.08
C MET A 17 5.69 -11.02 1.57
N SER A 18 6.77 -10.80 2.32
CA SER A 18 6.68 -10.39 3.73
C SER A 18 6.08 -9.00 3.87
N ILE A 19 6.49 -8.05 3.03
CA ILE A 19 5.98 -6.67 3.03
C ILE A 19 4.50 -6.67 2.66
N GLU A 20 4.12 -7.37 1.60
CA GLU A 20 2.72 -7.44 1.19
C GLU A 20 1.84 -8.09 2.27
N ARG A 21 2.33 -9.11 2.97
CA ARG A 21 1.60 -9.68 4.10
C ARG A 21 1.44 -8.66 5.24
N ARG A 22 2.48 -7.88 5.53
CA ARG A 22 2.50 -6.89 6.62
C ARG A 22 1.54 -5.72 6.38
N TYR A 23 1.36 -5.30 5.13
CA TYR A 23 0.52 -4.14 4.77
C TYR A 23 -0.68 -4.50 3.87
N ARG A 24 -1.10 -5.77 3.87
CA ARG A 24 -2.13 -6.30 2.97
C ARG A 24 -3.40 -5.46 2.97
N ASN A 25 -3.88 -5.06 4.14
CA ASN A 25 -5.13 -4.34 4.28
C ASN A 25 -5.00 -2.88 3.85
N ALA A 26 -3.88 -2.22 4.19
CA ALA A 26 -3.59 -0.87 3.70
C ALA A 26 -3.53 -0.83 2.16
N ILE A 27 -2.85 -1.80 1.54
CA ILE A 27 -2.77 -1.94 0.07
C ILE A 27 -4.18 -2.19 -0.51
N ARG A 28 -4.94 -3.13 0.08
CA ARG A 28 -6.30 -3.46 -0.37
C ARG A 28 -7.22 -2.24 -0.34
N LEU A 29 -7.26 -1.53 0.78
CA LEU A 29 -8.11 -0.35 0.95
C LEU A 29 -7.71 0.78 0.01
N PHE A 30 -6.40 0.99 -0.20
CA PHE A 30 -5.91 1.97 -1.17
C PHE A 30 -6.38 1.65 -2.59
N LEU A 31 -6.18 0.41 -3.04
CA LEU A 31 -6.57 -0.02 -4.40
C LEU A 31 -8.09 -0.07 -4.60
N ALA A 32 -8.86 -0.28 -3.52
CA ALA A 32 -10.32 -0.18 -3.53
C ALA A 32 -10.82 1.28 -3.52
N GLY A 33 -9.93 2.24 -3.29
CA GLY A 33 -10.24 3.65 -3.08
C GLY A 33 -11.07 3.91 -1.82
N GLU A 34 -10.77 3.17 -0.76
CA GLU A 34 -11.47 3.15 0.53
C GLU A 34 -10.53 3.39 1.71
N LEU A 35 -9.28 3.80 1.46
CA LEU A 35 -8.31 4.09 2.51
C LEU A 35 -8.73 5.39 3.24
N PRO A 36 -9.09 5.33 4.53
CA PRO A 36 -9.48 6.52 5.28
C PRO A 36 -8.27 7.43 5.52
N ASN A 37 -8.54 8.70 5.87
CA ASN A 37 -7.51 9.66 6.26
C ASN A 37 -6.36 9.74 5.24
N PHE A 38 -6.70 9.76 3.95
CA PHE A 38 -5.72 9.77 2.85
C PHE A 38 -5.12 11.16 2.62
N ASP A 39 -4.26 11.56 3.56
CA ASP A 39 -3.47 12.79 3.47
C ASP A 39 -2.12 12.55 2.74
N HIS A 40 -1.29 13.59 2.68
CA HIS A 40 0.03 13.52 2.05
C HIS A 40 0.94 12.45 2.69
N GLN A 41 0.93 12.31 4.02
CA GLN A 41 1.78 11.35 4.69
C GLN A 41 1.30 9.92 4.44
N ARG A 42 -0.01 9.68 4.48
CA ARG A 42 -0.63 8.39 4.16
C ARG A 42 -0.33 7.97 2.72
N HIS A 43 -0.36 8.92 1.79
CA HIS A 43 0.08 8.72 0.41
C HIS A 43 1.55 8.27 0.38
N VAL A 44 2.47 9.01 1.00
CA VAL A 44 3.91 8.66 1.02
C VAL A 44 4.15 7.28 1.64
N ASP A 45 3.47 6.96 2.75
CA ASP A 45 3.55 5.67 3.42
C ASP A 45 3.15 4.52 2.48
N ILE A 46 2.03 4.65 1.77
CA ILE A 46 1.59 3.68 0.75
C ILE A 46 2.60 3.60 -0.41
N ALA A 47 3.10 4.73 -0.89
CA ALA A 47 4.05 4.75 -2.00
C ALA A 47 5.35 4.00 -1.63
N ASN A 48 5.88 4.20 -0.43
CA ASN A 48 7.05 3.47 0.07
C ASN A 48 6.77 1.98 0.26
N ILE A 49 5.58 1.58 0.71
CA ILE A 49 5.18 0.17 0.75
C ILE A 49 5.21 -0.43 -0.66
N LEU A 50 4.54 0.22 -1.62
CA LEU A 50 4.45 -0.26 -3.00
C LEU A 50 5.80 -0.25 -3.71
N HIS A 51 6.71 0.68 -3.38
CA HIS A 51 8.06 0.74 -3.94
C HIS A 51 8.87 -0.56 -3.75
N ASN A 52 8.51 -1.35 -2.73
CA ASN A 52 9.12 -2.63 -2.43
C ASN A 52 8.43 -3.83 -3.12
N LEU A 53 7.38 -3.60 -3.91
CA LEU A 53 6.59 -4.64 -4.57
C LEU A 53 6.81 -4.66 -6.10
N PRO A 54 6.68 -5.84 -6.74
CA PRO A 54 6.59 -5.91 -8.19
C PRO A 54 5.42 -5.06 -8.71
N PHE A 55 5.66 -4.29 -9.76
CA PHE A 55 4.69 -3.36 -10.34
C PHE A 55 4.19 -2.28 -9.36
N GLY A 56 4.98 -1.95 -8.33
CA GLY A 56 4.61 -0.97 -7.32
C GLY A 56 4.19 0.38 -7.89
N ARG A 57 4.89 0.86 -8.93
CA ARG A 57 4.61 2.14 -9.57
C ARG A 57 3.24 2.11 -10.25
N GLU A 58 2.98 1.06 -11.01
CA GLU A 58 1.72 0.85 -11.72
C GLU A 58 0.55 0.72 -10.74
N LEU A 59 0.74 0.00 -9.63
CA LEU A 59 -0.23 -0.09 -8.54
C LEU A 59 -0.47 1.27 -7.87
N MET A 60 0.56 2.11 -7.76
CA MET A 60 0.43 3.46 -7.22
C MET A 60 -0.44 4.34 -8.11
N HIS A 61 -0.21 4.32 -9.43
CA HIS A 61 -1.05 5.03 -10.40
C HIS A 61 -2.50 4.56 -10.32
N LEU A 62 -2.72 3.23 -10.32
CA LEU A 62 -4.06 2.67 -10.24
C LEU A 62 -4.79 3.11 -8.97
N GLY A 63 -4.16 2.98 -7.80
CA GLY A 63 -4.80 3.35 -6.53
C GLY A 63 -5.09 4.85 -6.43
N LEU A 64 -4.19 5.72 -6.91
CA LEU A 64 -4.44 7.16 -6.94
C LEU A 64 -5.59 7.52 -7.88
N GLN A 65 -5.69 6.87 -9.04
CA GLN A 65 -6.84 7.04 -9.93
C GLN A 65 -8.14 6.59 -9.25
N THR A 66 -8.16 5.39 -8.67
CA THR A 66 -9.35 4.88 -7.96
C THR A 66 -9.78 5.81 -6.83
N MET A 67 -8.83 6.27 -6.00
CA MET A 67 -9.09 7.26 -4.94
C MET A 67 -9.68 8.56 -5.52
N ALA A 68 -9.08 9.12 -6.57
CA ALA A 68 -9.57 10.36 -7.18
C ALA A 68 -11.00 10.23 -7.74
N TYR A 69 -11.30 9.13 -8.44
CA TYR A 69 -12.63 8.88 -8.98
C TYR A 69 -13.68 8.64 -7.89
N ARG A 70 -13.38 7.82 -6.87
CA ARG A 70 -14.33 7.54 -5.78
C ARG A 70 -14.61 8.74 -4.88
N ASN A 71 -13.68 9.69 -4.82
CA ASN A 71 -13.85 10.94 -4.08
C ASN A 71 -14.32 12.10 -4.97
N PHE A 72 -14.74 11.83 -6.21
CA PHE A 72 -15.27 12.83 -7.16
C PHE A 72 -14.33 14.00 -7.44
N VAL A 73 -13.02 13.75 -7.42
CA VAL A 73 -11.96 14.75 -7.68
C VAL A 73 -10.95 14.25 -8.74
N PRO A 74 -11.40 13.84 -9.94
CA PRO A 74 -10.53 13.21 -10.95
C PRO A 74 -9.32 14.07 -11.33
N ASP A 75 -9.46 15.40 -11.35
CA ASP A 75 -8.40 16.35 -11.71
C ASP A 75 -7.25 16.41 -10.69
N LYS A 76 -7.42 15.81 -9.50
CA LYS A 76 -6.35 15.70 -8.49
C LYS A 76 -5.32 14.64 -8.84
N TYR A 77 -5.63 13.71 -9.73
CA TYR A 77 -4.65 12.74 -10.22
C TYR A 77 -3.82 13.34 -11.36
N SER A 78 -2.49 13.22 -11.24
CA SER A 78 -1.56 13.54 -12.32
C SER A 78 -0.51 12.44 -12.44
N ALA A 79 -0.44 11.82 -13.61
CA ALA A 79 0.56 10.80 -13.91
C ALA A 79 1.99 11.37 -13.88
N GLU A 80 2.18 12.60 -14.37
CA GLU A 80 3.47 13.28 -14.38
C GLU A 80 3.98 13.53 -12.95
N ILE A 81 3.13 14.11 -12.10
CA ILE A 81 3.46 14.38 -10.69
C ILE A 81 3.75 13.08 -9.95
N THR A 82 2.92 12.05 -10.17
CA THR A 82 3.11 10.73 -9.55
C THR A 82 4.47 10.14 -9.92
N ASN A 83 4.85 10.16 -11.20
CA ASN A 83 6.16 9.67 -11.65
C ASN A 83 7.33 10.48 -11.06
N PHE A 84 7.21 11.81 -11.07
CA PHE A 84 8.23 12.71 -10.54
C PHE A 84 8.52 12.44 -9.06
N HIS A 85 7.49 12.22 -8.24
CA HIS A 85 7.68 11.89 -6.83
C HIS A 85 8.09 10.44 -6.60
N TRP A 86 7.63 9.51 -7.43
CA TRP A 86 8.00 8.11 -7.34
C TRP A 86 9.52 7.90 -7.39
N ASP A 87 10.20 8.59 -8.31
CA ASP A 87 11.66 8.47 -8.48
C ASP A 87 12.47 9.04 -7.30
N ARG A 88 11.83 9.73 -6.36
CA ARG A 88 12.45 10.30 -5.15
C ARG A 88 12.19 9.49 -3.88
N LEU A 89 11.39 8.42 -3.97
CA LEU A 89 11.13 7.56 -2.84
C LEU A 89 12.40 6.80 -2.45
N ASP A 90 12.65 6.71 -1.16
CA ASP A 90 13.74 5.91 -0.60
C ASP A 90 13.30 4.46 -0.32
N GLY A 91 12.00 4.18 -0.39
CA GLY A 91 11.40 2.88 -0.11
C GLY A 91 11.38 2.51 1.39
N THR A 92 11.62 3.49 2.28
CA THR A 92 11.61 3.26 3.72
C THR A 92 10.22 2.85 4.19
N LEU A 93 10.10 1.64 4.74
CA LEU A 93 8.81 1.12 5.18
C LEU A 93 8.28 1.90 6.40
N PRO A 94 7.01 2.32 6.39
CA PRO A 94 6.38 2.96 7.54
C PRO A 94 6.18 1.98 8.68
N ASP A 95 6.11 2.46 9.92
CA ASP A 95 5.67 1.62 11.05
C ASP A 95 4.22 1.15 10.83
N PRO A 96 3.90 -0.16 10.89
CA PRO A 96 2.52 -0.66 10.80
C PRO A 96 1.55 -0.01 11.78
N GLU A 97 2.00 0.42 12.95
CA GLU A 97 1.15 1.08 13.95
C GLU A 97 0.55 2.39 13.43
N ARG A 98 1.15 3.00 12.39
CA ARG A 98 0.54 4.15 11.71
C ARG A 98 -0.81 3.82 11.10
N PHE A 99 -1.10 2.55 10.84
CA PHE A 99 -2.35 2.05 10.28
C PHE A 99 -3.24 1.37 11.33
N ALA A 100 -2.99 1.58 12.63
CA ALA A 100 -3.81 1.02 13.70
C ALA A 100 -5.27 1.52 13.67
N ASP A 101 -5.54 2.63 12.99
CA ASP A 101 -6.90 3.16 12.74
C ASP A 101 -7.69 2.33 11.72
N LEU A 102 -7.02 1.50 10.91
CA LEU A 102 -7.70 0.63 9.95
C LEU A 102 -8.34 -0.56 10.67
N PRO A 103 -9.51 -1.05 10.21
CA PRO A 103 -10.08 -2.30 10.70
C PRO A 103 -9.09 -3.46 10.49
N GLY A 104 -8.61 -4.07 11.58
CA GLY A 104 -7.58 -5.13 11.54
C GLY A 104 -6.14 -4.62 11.28
N GLY A 105 -5.90 -3.32 11.44
CA GLY A 105 -4.60 -2.69 11.27
C GLY A 105 -4.05 -2.78 9.83
N ALA A 106 -2.73 -2.63 9.71
CA ALA A 106 -2.03 -2.69 8.42
C ALA A 106 -2.24 -4.00 7.65
N ALA A 107 -2.34 -5.13 8.36
CA ALA A 107 -2.46 -6.46 7.77
C ALA A 107 -3.91 -6.91 7.52
N GLY A 108 -4.88 -6.37 8.26
CA GLY A 108 -6.29 -6.78 8.19
C GLY A 108 -6.61 -8.02 9.01
N GLU A 109 -5.67 -8.48 9.85
CA GLU A 109 -5.92 -9.53 10.83
C GLU A 109 -6.38 -8.85 12.12
N PRO A 110 -7.43 -9.34 12.80
CA PRO A 110 -7.77 -8.82 14.11
C PRO A 110 -6.53 -8.98 15.00
N HIS A 111 -6.13 -7.88 15.66
CA HIS A 111 -5.20 -7.95 16.78
C HIS A 111 -5.73 -9.07 17.67
N ALA A 112 -4.99 -10.18 17.81
CA ALA A 112 -5.43 -11.31 18.60
C ALA A 112 -5.88 -10.74 19.95
N ALA A 113 -7.19 -10.76 20.19
CA ALA A 113 -7.73 -10.37 21.48
C ALA A 113 -6.99 -11.28 22.46
N VAL A 114 -6.20 -10.64 23.33
CA VAL A 114 -5.53 -11.30 24.44
C VAL A 114 -6.57 -12.19 25.08
N ALA A 115 -6.30 -13.50 25.10
CA ALA A 115 -7.17 -14.47 25.73
C ALA A 115 -7.37 -14.04 27.18
N GLU A 116 -8.51 -13.39 27.42
CA GLU A 116 -8.97 -13.01 28.74
C GLU A 116 -9.28 -14.32 29.45
N THR A 117 -8.26 -14.82 30.15
CA THR A 117 -8.37 -15.92 31.09
C THR A 117 -9.22 -15.40 32.23
N ARG A 118 -10.53 -15.65 32.15
CA ARG A 118 -11.42 -15.50 33.29
C ARG A 118 -11.28 -16.73 34.20
N PRO A 119 -11.29 -16.52 35.53
CA PRO A 119 -10.91 -17.51 36.55
C PRO A 119 -11.87 -18.69 36.64
#